data_AF-A0A2E7A8R9-F1
#
_entry.id   AF-A0A2E7A8R9-F1
#
_cell.length_a   1.000
_cell.length_b   1.000
_cell.length_c   1.000
_cell.angle_alpha   90.00
_cell.angle_beta   90.00
_cell.angle_gamma   90.00
#
_symmetry.space_group_name_H-M   'P 1'
#
loop_
_entity.id
_entity.type
_entity.pdbx_description
1 polymer ?
#
loop_
_entity_poly.entity_id
_entity_poly.type
_entity_poly.pdbx_seq_one_letter_code
_entity_poly.pdbx_strand_id
1 'polypeptide(L)'
;MRPSGTEPGDFVEFDYDLVQAERRQHIRDVLNEVRPKLEKETGVKLKVTSDGNDLVLSADGEVRFRAALSSDGRLVITDLKSTNRL
;
A
#
# COMPACT_ATOMS: atom_id res chain seq x y z
N MET A 1 -4.05 -42.22 -6.05
CA MET A 1 -4.32 -40.99 -5.27
C MET A 1 -4.40 -41.36 -3.80
N ARG A 2 -3.50 -40.78 -2.99
CA ARG A 2 -3.59 -40.76 -1.52
C ARG A 2 -3.23 -39.33 -1.10
N PRO A 3 -4.03 -38.65 -0.27
CA PRO A 3 -3.63 -37.35 0.24
C PRO A 3 -2.51 -37.59 1.26
N SER A 4 -1.36 -36.95 1.04
CA SER A 4 -0.22 -36.98 1.95
C SER A 4 0.00 -35.56 2.44
N GLY A 5 -0.15 -35.34 3.75
CA GLY A 5 0.07 -34.06 4.40
C GLY A 5 -0.98 -33.80 5.48
N THR A 6 -0.72 -34.29 6.70
CA THR A 6 -1.28 -33.81 7.98
C THR A 6 -0.53 -34.54 9.09
N GLU A 7 0.78 -34.30 9.17
CA GLU A 7 1.53 -34.64 10.38
C GLU A 7 1.50 -33.43 11.35
N PRO A 8 1.42 -33.64 12.67
CA PRO A 8 1.44 -32.55 13.64
C PRO A 8 2.85 -31.95 13.68
N GLY A 9 3.02 -30.84 12.95
CA GLY A 9 4.32 -30.27 12.60
C GLY A 9 4.32 -29.56 11.25
N ASP A 10 3.26 -29.77 10.45
CA ASP A 10 2.92 -28.95 9.27
C ASP A 10 2.57 -27.53 9.73
N PHE A 11 3.59 -26.72 10.00
CA PHE A 11 3.40 -25.26 10.00
C PHE A 11 2.89 -24.92 8.61
N VAL A 12 1.66 -24.42 8.56
CA VAL A 12 1.08 -23.85 7.35
C VAL A 12 2.06 -22.76 6.90
N GLU A 13 2.86 -23.06 5.89
CA GLU A 13 3.53 -22.05 5.09
C GLU A 13 2.39 -21.35 4.36
N PHE A 14 1.71 -20.44 5.07
CA PHE A 14 0.84 -19.47 4.42
C PHE A 14 1.74 -18.82 3.40
N ASP A 15 1.43 -19.01 2.11
CA ASP A 15 2.15 -18.38 1.02
C ASP A 15 2.38 -16.92 1.43
N TYR A 16 3.62 -16.60 1.79
CA TYR A 16 4.00 -15.29 2.27
C TYR A 16 3.59 -14.23 1.23
N ASP A 17 3.60 -14.64 -0.03
CA ASP A 17 3.10 -13.91 -1.20
C ASP A 17 1.60 -13.61 -1.15
N LEU A 18 0.77 -14.54 -0.67
CA LEU A 18 -0.69 -14.34 -0.54
C LEU A 18 -0.99 -13.31 0.55
N VAL A 19 -0.35 -13.42 1.71
CA VAL A 19 -0.50 -12.46 2.82
C VAL A 19 -0.03 -11.06 2.40
N GLN A 20 1.07 -10.97 1.66
CA GLN A 20 1.57 -9.70 1.12
C GLN A 20 0.63 -9.13 0.04
N ALA A 21 0.04 -9.97 -0.81
CA ALA A 21 -0.93 -9.55 -1.81
C ALA A 21 -2.22 -9.00 -1.16
N GLU A 22 -2.76 -9.68 -0.15
CA GLU A 22 -3.92 -9.21 0.62
C GLU A 22 -3.63 -7.90 1.33
N ARG A 23 -2.47 -7.80 1.99
CA ARG A 23 -2.01 -6.57 2.65
C ARG A 23 -1.89 -5.41 1.68
N ARG A 24 -1.32 -5.65 0.50
CA ARG A 24 -1.19 -4.64 -0.56
C ARG A 24 -2.56 -4.23 -1.11
N GLN A 25 -3.49 -5.16 -1.26
CA GLN A 25 -4.86 -4.85 -1.66
C GLN A 25 -5.56 -3.97 -0.62
N HIS A 26 -5.43 -4.30 0.66
CA HIS A 26 -5.99 -3.49 1.74
C HIS A 26 -5.46 -2.05 1.74
N ILE A 27 -4.14 -1.86 1.59
CA ILE A 27 -3.54 -0.53 1.45
C ILE A 27 -4.12 0.21 0.24
N ARG A 28 -4.26 -0.47 -0.90
CA ARG A 28 -4.84 0.13 -2.12
C ARG A 28 -6.27 0.59 -1.90
N ASP A 29 -7.08 -0.17 -1.19
CA ASP A 29 -8.47 0.18 -0.90
C ASP A 29 -8.57 1.41 0.00
N VAL A 30 -7.76 1.47 1.07
CA VAL A 30 -7.68 2.66 1.93
C VAL A 30 -7.20 3.88 1.14
N LEU A 31 -6.21 3.73 0.26
CA LEU A 31 -5.76 4.82 -0.60
C LEU A 31 -6.87 5.31 -1.54
N ASN A 32 -7.68 4.42 -2.09
CA ASN A 32 -8.82 4.80 -2.93
C ASN A 32 -9.91 5.54 -2.11
N GLU A 33 -10.11 5.17 -0.85
CA GLU A 33 -11.07 5.83 0.04
C GLU A 33 -10.61 7.25 0.44
N VAL A 34 -9.33 7.42 0.78
CA VAL A 34 -8.80 8.72 1.24
C VAL A 34 -8.42 9.66 0.09
N ARG A 35 -8.15 9.14 -1.12
CA ARG A 35 -7.75 9.92 -2.30
C ARG A 35 -8.66 11.13 -2.54
N PRO A 36 -10.01 11.03 -2.58
CA PRO A 36 -10.87 12.19 -2.85
C PRO A 36 -10.75 13.30 -1.80
N LYS A 37 -10.46 12.94 -0.54
CA LYS A 37 -10.23 13.93 0.54
C LYS A 37 -8.90 14.66 0.30
N LEU A 38 -7.84 13.92 -0.03
CA LEU A 38 -6.54 14.50 -0.36
C LEU A 38 -6.58 15.36 -1.63
N GLU A 39 -7.33 14.94 -2.65
CA GLU A 39 -7.55 15.74 -3.87
C GLU A 39 -8.27 17.05 -3.57
N LYS A 40 -9.26 17.02 -2.66
CA LYS A 40 -9.99 18.23 -2.22
C LYS A 40 -9.10 19.18 -1.41
N GLU A 41 -8.22 18.65 -0.55
CA GLU A 41 -7.31 19.44 0.28
C GLU A 41 -6.16 20.05 -0.51
N THR A 42 -5.58 19.29 -1.45
CA THR A 42 -4.44 19.75 -2.26
C THR A 42 -4.85 20.49 -3.53
N GLY A 43 -6.08 20.30 -4.01
CA GLY A 43 -6.55 20.81 -5.30
C GLY A 43 -5.96 20.09 -6.51
N VAL A 44 -5.27 18.96 -6.31
CA VAL A 44 -4.57 18.20 -7.35
C VAL A 44 -5.26 16.86 -7.58
N LYS A 45 -5.35 16.40 -8.83
CA LYS A 45 -5.83 15.05 -9.12
C LYS A 45 -4.75 14.01 -8.85
N LEU A 46 -5.08 13.03 -8.04
CA LEU A 46 -4.15 11.99 -7.59
C LEU A 46 -4.47 10.66 -8.27
N LYS A 47 -3.44 9.84 -8.48
CA LYS A 47 -3.57 8.47 -8.99
C LYS A 47 -2.83 7.52 -8.05
N VAL A 48 -3.46 6.39 -7.75
CA VAL A 48 -2.79 5.31 -7.02
C VAL A 48 -1.86 4.59 -7.98
N THR A 49 -0.55 4.73 -7.76
CA THR A 49 0.51 4.09 -8.55
C THR A 49 1.40 3.25 -7.64
N SER A 50 2.38 2.57 -8.24
CA SER A 50 3.40 1.81 -7.50
C SER A 50 4.77 2.43 -7.76
N ASP A 51 5.56 2.53 -6.70
CA ASP A 51 6.95 2.97 -6.72
C ASP A 51 7.78 1.81 -6.13
N GLY A 52 8.32 0.96 -7.00
CA GLY A 52 8.85 -0.34 -6.61
C GLY A 52 7.77 -1.22 -5.96
N ASN A 53 7.98 -1.61 -4.69
CA ASN A 53 7.02 -2.40 -3.92
C ASN A 53 5.98 -1.56 -3.18
N ASP A 54 6.17 -0.24 -3.10
CA ASP A 54 5.31 0.65 -2.32
C ASP A 54 4.14 1.17 -3.16
N LEU A 55 2.99 1.35 -2.50
CA LEU A 55 1.85 2.05 -3.09
C LEU A 55 1.96 3.54 -2.77
N VAL A 56 1.78 4.36 -3.80
CA VAL A 56 1.93 5.82 -3.70
C VAL A 56 0.78 6.54 -4.39
N LEU A 57 0.55 7.79 -4.00
CA LEU A 57 -0.33 8.71 -4.73
C LEU A 57 0.55 9.65 -5.55
N SER A 58 0.38 9.60 -6.87
CA SER A 58 1.09 10.47 -7.81
C SER A 58 0.17 11.52 -8.43
N ALA A 59 0.75 12.65 -8.79
CA ALA A 59 0.16 13.70 -9.60
C ALA A 59 1.12 14.05 -10.72
N ASP A 60 0.62 14.17 -11.96
CA ASP A 60 1.43 14.57 -13.12
C ASP A 60 2.73 13.76 -13.35
N GLY A 61 2.74 12.49 -12.92
CA GLY A 61 3.88 11.59 -13.04
C GLY A 61 4.87 11.65 -11.87
N GLU A 62 4.68 12.57 -10.91
CA GLU A 62 5.50 12.69 -9.71
C GLU A 62 4.82 12.09 -8.48
N VAL A 63 5.60 11.49 -7.59
CA VAL A 63 5.09 10.97 -6.32
C VAL A 63 4.81 12.13 -5.37
N ARG A 64 3.54 12.29 -4.97
CA ARG A 64 3.09 13.36 -4.07
C ARG A 64 2.88 12.87 -2.65
N PHE A 65 2.35 11.65 -2.49
CA PHE A 65 2.22 11.02 -1.18
C PHE A 65 2.75 9.60 -1.20
N ARG A 66 3.48 9.22 -0.15
CA ARG A 66 3.93 7.85 0.07
C ARG A 66 3.10 7.21 1.18
N ALA A 67 2.59 6.01 0.91
CA ALA A 67 1.88 5.20 1.89
C ALA A 67 2.85 4.17 2.49
N ALA A 68 2.90 4.09 3.81
CA ALA A 68 3.71 3.11 4.52
C ALA A 68 2.92 2.57 5.71
N LEU A 69 3.11 1.29 6.02
CA LEU A 69 2.58 0.73 7.27
C LEU A 69 3.59 0.96 8.39
N SER A 70 3.14 1.59 9.47
CA SER A 70 3.91 1.66 10.71
C SER A 70 3.97 0.30 11.39
N SER A 71 4.90 0.16 12.34
CA SER A 71 5.12 -1.07 13.11
C SER A 71 3.90 -1.50 13.93
N ASP A 72 3.00 -0.58 14.25
CA ASP A 72 1.73 -0.85 14.94
C ASP A 72 0.57 -1.18 13.97
N GLY A 73 0.85 -1.32 12.68
CA GLY A 73 -0.14 -1.72 11.66
C GLY A 73 -0.99 -0.57 11.10
N ARG A 74 -0.74 0.69 11.48
CA ARG A 74 -1.46 1.83 10.90
C ARG A 74 -0.91 2.20 9.53
N LEU A 75 -1.80 2.62 8.62
CA LEU A 75 -1.38 3.20 7.35
C LEU A 75 -1.05 4.68 7.57
N VAL A 76 0.20 5.04 7.33
CA VAL A 76 0.70 6.42 7.36
C VAL A 76 0.84 6.90 5.92
N ILE A 77 0.23 8.05 5.62
CA ILE A 77 0.32 8.71 4.33
C ILE A 77 1.11 10.00 4.54
N THR A 78 2.31 10.06 3.96
CA THR A 78 3.22 11.19 4.11
C THR A 78 3.20 12.04 2.84
N ASP A 79 2.90 13.33 3.00
CA ASP A 79 3.04 14.31 1.93
C ASP A 79 4.53 14.56 1.63
N LEU A 80 4.95 14.16 0.44
CA LEU A 80 6.24 14.52 -0.13
C LEU A 80 6.04 15.86 -0.83
N LYS A 81 6.00 16.96 -0.06
CA LYS A 81 6.06 18.29 -0.68
C LYS A 81 7.27 18.30 -1.60
N SER A 82 7.06 18.56 -2.89
CA SER A 82 8.11 19.04 -3.79
C SER A 82 8.78 20.18 -3.05
N THR A 83 9.99 19.93 -2.57
CA THR A 83 10.72 20.87 -1.75
C THR A 83 11.13 21.97 -2.70
N ASN A 84 10.23 22.93 -2.95
CA ASN A 84 10.57 24.21 -3.54
C ASN A 84 11.32 24.99 -2.47
N ARG A 85 12.54 24.51 -2.15
CA ARG A 85 13.58 25.36 -1.58
C ARG A 85 14.00 26.26 -2.75
N LEU A 86 13.35 27.42 -2.79
CA LEU A 86 13.85 28.65 -3.41
C LEU A 86 15.32 28.87 -3.05
#